data_AF-A0A7D5S1C9-F1
#
_entry.id   AF-A0A7D5S1C9-F1
#
_cell.length_a   1.000
_cell.length_b   1.000
_cell.length_c   1.000
_cell.angle_alpha   90.00
_cell.angle_beta   90.00
_cell.angle_gamma   90.00
#
_symmetry.space_group_name_H-M   'P 1'
#
loop_
_entity.id
_entity.type
_entity.pdbx_description
1 polymer ?
#
loop_
_entity_poly.entity_id
_entity_poly.type
_entity_poly.pdbx_seq_one_letter_code
_entity_poly.pdbx_strand_id
1 'polypeptide(L)' 'MIEMLQRPEWATVEQIAEAMGWARNTVRGALAGALKKRLGLTINSQKSADGPRVYRIGA' A
#
# COMPACT_ATOMS: atom_id res chain seq x y z
N MET A 1 6.32 0.24 -6.39
CA MET A 1 5.47 0.41 -5.19
C MET A 1 5.15 1.87 -4.88
N ILE A 2 6.12 2.76 -4.62
CA ILE A 2 5.84 4.17 -4.28
C ILE A 2 5.04 4.86 -5.40
N GLU A 3 5.54 4.80 -6.64
CA GLU A 3 4.87 5.37 -7.81
C GLU A 3 3.43 4.82 -7.95
N MET A 4 3.24 3.51 -7.80
CA MET A 4 1.92 2.86 -7.80
C MET A 4 0.98 3.42 -6.73
N LEU A 5 1.49 3.71 -5.53
CA LEU A 5 0.70 4.25 -4.42
C LEU A 5 0.51 5.77 -4.49
N GLN A 6 1.31 6.49 -5.27
CA GLN A 6 1.15 7.93 -5.50
C GLN A 6 0.04 8.25 -6.50
N ARG A 7 -0.31 7.27 -7.35
CA ARG A 7 -1.42 7.38 -8.29
C ARG A 7 -2.74 7.70 -7.57
N PRO A 8 -3.69 8.37 -8.25
CA PRO A 8 -4.99 8.66 -7.65
C PRO A 8 -5.81 7.39 -7.39
N GLU A 9 -5.51 6.31 -8.12
CA GLU A 9 -6.12 5.00 -7.89
C GLU A 9 -5.61 4.37 -6.58
N TRP A 10 -6.54 3.84 -5.79
CA TRP A 10 -6.19 3.08 -4.61
C TRP A 10 -5.75 1.66 -4.97
N ALA A 11 -4.81 1.09 -4.21
CA ALA A 11 -4.28 -0.25 -4.44
C ALA A 11 -4.50 -1.19 -3.24
N THR A 12 -4.88 -2.44 -3.49
CA THR A 12 -4.96 -3.50 -2.47
C THR A 12 -3.58 -4.10 -2.19
N VAL A 13 -3.44 -4.81 -1.06
CA VAL A 13 -2.21 -5.59 -0.79
C VAL A 13 -1.98 -6.64 -1.88
N GLU A 14 -3.05 -7.27 -2.36
CA GLU A 14 -3.01 -8.28 -3.41
C GLU A 14 -2.48 -7.70 -4.73
N GLN A 15 -2.98 -6.54 -5.17
CA GLN A 15 -2.48 -5.87 -6.37
C GLN A 15 -1.01 -5.47 -6.26
N ILE A 16 -0.59 -4.96 -5.09
CA ILE A 16 0.81 -4.59 -4.86
C ILE A 16 1.69 -5.85 -4.84
N ALA A 17 1.21 -6.92 -4.21
CA ALA A 17 1.90 -8.20 -4.14
C ALA A 17 2.14 -8.78 -5.54
N GLU A 18 1.11 -8.79 -6.39
CA GLU A 18 1.19 -9.26 -7.77
C GLU A 18 2.14 -8.40 -8.60
N ALA A 19 1.99 -7.07 -8.57
CA ALA A 19 2.82 -6.15 -9.34
C ALA A 19 4.32 -6.19 -8.95
N MET A 20 4.62 -6.50 -7.69
CA MET A 20 6.00 -6.54 -7.17
C MET A 20 6.58 -7.96 -7.09
N GLY A 21 5.77 -9.01 -7.33
CA GLY A 21 6.16 -10.40 -7.07
C GLY A 21 6.45 -10.70 -5.60
N TRP A 22 5.81 -9.99 -4.67
CA TRP A 22 6.07 -10.10 -3.24
C TRP A 22 4.98 -10.88 -2.51
N ALA A 23 5.37 -11.57 -1.44
CA ALA A 23 4.40 -12.13 -0.52
C ALA A 23 3.60 -11.03 0.20
N ARG A 24 2.33 -11.30 0.52
CA ARG A 24 1.41 -10.32 1.11
C ARG A 24 1.87 -9.79 2.48
N ASN A 25 2.59 -10.60 3.26
CA ASN A 25 3.20 -10.19 4.52
C ASN A 25 4.37 -9.21 4.30
N THR A 26 5.17 -9.41 3.27
CA THR A 26 6.25 -8.49 2.87
C THR A 26 5.69 -7.13 2.47
N VAL A 27 4.60 -7.10 1.69
CA VAL A 27 3.91 -5.83 1.33
C VAL A 27 3.44 -5.10 2.58
N ARG A 28 2.79 -5.80 3.52
CA ARG A 28 2.33 -5.19 4.79
C ARG A 28 3.50 -4.65 5.62
N GLY A 29 4.60 -5.40 5.69
CA GLY A 29 5.84 -4.96 6.34
C GLY A 29 6.44 -3.71 5.68
N ALA A 30 6.45 -3.66 4.35
CA ALA A 30 6.94 -2.50 3.60
C ALA A 30 6.07 -1.25 3.81
N LEU A 31 4.74 -1.38 3.81
CA LEU A 31 3.80 -0.28 4.09
C LEU A 31 4.03 0.31 5.49
N ALA A 32 4.10 -0.54 6.52
CA ALA A 32 4.21 -0.08 7.91
C ALA A 32 5.63 0.36 8.29
N GLY A 33 6.65 -0.35 7.82
CA GLY A 33 8.05 -0.13 8.18
C GLY A 33 8.76 0.81 7.22
N ALA A 34 8.96 0.36 5.98
CA ALA A 34 9.78 1.09 5.02
C ALA A 34 9.15 2.42 4.61
N LEU A 35 7.85 2.41 4.27
CA LEU A 35 7.17 3.62 3.78
C LEU A 35 6.78 4.56 4.91
N LYS A 36 6.00 4.08 5.89
CA LYS A 36 5.50 4.94 6.98
C LYS A 36 6.59 5.34 7.98
N LYS A 37 7.32 4.38 8.56
CA LYS A 37 8.29 4.67 9.64
C LYS A 37 9.61 5.22 9.11
N ARG A 38 10.19 4.59 8.09
CA ARG A 38 11.55 4.95 7.63
C ARG A 38 11.56 6.14 6.67
N LEU A 39 10.64 6.16 5.71
CA LEU A 39 10.55 7.25 4.72
C LEU A 39 9.59 8.37 5.13
N GLY A 40 8.88 8.23 6.25
CA GLY A 40 7.96 9.25 6.76
C GLY A 40 6.74 9.50 5.87
N LEU A 41 6.41 8.59 4.96
CA LEU A 41 5.31 8.78 4.03
C LEU A 41 3.95 8.57 4.71
N THR A 42 3.02 9.46 4.42
CA THR A 42 1.63 9.33 4.86
C THR A 42 0.92 8.27 4.03
N ILE A 43 0.76 7.06 4.60
CA ILE A 43 -0.03 6.00 3.97
C ILE A 43 -1.48 6.10 4.44
N ASN A 44 -2.36 6.50 3.54
CA ASN A 44 -3.79 6.43 3.74
C ASN A 44 -4.27 5.00 3.49
N SER A 45 -5.20 4.54 4.32
CA SER A 45 -5.84 3.23 4.14
C SER A 45 -7.35 3.36 4.32
N GLN A 46 -8.11 2.76 3.42
CA GLN A 46 -9.57 2.73 3.48
C GLN A 46 -10.06 1.29 3.50
N LYS A 47 -10.99 0.98 4.40
CA LYS A 47 -11.71 -0.28 4.36
C LYS A 47 -12.87 -0.10 3.37
N SER A 48 -12.87 -0.86 2.28
CA SER A 48 -14.04 -0.93 1.40
C SER A 48 -15.18 -1.66 2.12
N ALA A 49 -16.43 -1.28 1.86
CA ALA A 49 -17.61 -1.79 2.57
C ALA A 49 -17.66 -3.33 2.55
N ASP A 50 -17.41 -3.92 1.39
CA ASP A 50 -17.45 -5.37 1.16
C ASP A 50 -16.16 -5.90 0.51
N GLY A 51 -15.06 -5.14 0.62
CA GLY A 51 -13.85 -5.39 -0.16
C GLY A 51 -12.55 -5.42 0.65
N PRO A 52 -11.44 -5.80 -0.01
CA PRO A 52 -10.11 -5.72 0.58
C PRO A 52 -9.78 -4.28 0.99
N ARG A 53 -8.91 -4.14 1.99
CA ARG A 53 -8.38 -2.82 2.37
C ARG A 53 -7.53 -2.28 1.23
N VAL A 54 -7.75 -1.01 0.90
CA VAL A 54 -7.01 -0.31 -0.15
C VAL A 54 -6.11 0.76 0.47
N TYR A 55 -5.02 1.07 -0.23
CA TYR A 55 -3.92 1.90 0.24
C TYR A 55 -3.51 2.93 -0.82
N ARG A 56 -3.07 4.10 -0.36
CA ARG A 56 -2.56 5.20 -1.17
C ARG A 56 -1.57 6.03 -0.36
N ILE A 57 -0.59 6.67 -0.99
CA ILE A 57 0.20 7.74 -0.38
C ILE A 57 -0.61 9.04 -0.43
N GLY A 58 -0.93 9.58 0.75
CA GLY A 58 -1.48 10.92 0.89
C GLY A 58 -0.44 11.98 0.54
N ALA A 59 -0.89 13.03 -0.15
CA ALA A 59 -0.16 14.29 -0.18
C ALA A 59 -0.14 14.91 1.22
#